data_AF-A0A5H2XWZ6-F1
#
_entry.id   AF-A0A5H2XWZ6-F1
#
_cell.length_a   1.000
_cell.length_b   1.000
_cell.length_c   1.000
_cell.angle_alpha   90.00
_cell.angle_beta   90.00
_cell.angle_gamma   90.00
#
_symmetry.space_group_name_H-M   'P 1'
#
loop_
_entity.id
_entity.type
_entity.pdbx_description
1 polymer ?
#
loop_
_entity_poly.entity_id
_entity_poly.type
_entity_poly.pdbx_seq_one_letter_code
_entity_poly.pdbx_strand_id
1 'polypeptide(L)'
;MAILTRAGRIALAQSVKQEDIYLAWGQGAIEWDNQLPPEQSASTQLTSILGYRKATRVLYCEVDQTNGEIQVPNGRYKIVDYPTPHLYCQFNYDFSDGLSKTVRELGLMVGTKPNTNVPNGKPYLLPSEVSQAGTLMLLEHRPAIYRDQGVRESFEFVISF
;
A
#
# COMPACT_ATOMS: atom_id res chain seq x y z
N MET A 1 -19.43 14.79 23.54
CA MET A 1 -18.27 14.55 22.66
C MET A 1 -18.74 13.75 21.45
N ALA A 2 -18.54 14.25 20.24
CA ALA A 2 -18.86 13.49 19.03
C ALA A 2 -17.79 12.41 18.78
N ILE A 3 -18.18 11.25 18.26
CA ILE A 3 -17.28 10.17 17.86
C ILE A 3 -17.54 9.76 16.41
N LEU A 4 -16.55 9.23 15.72
CA LEU A 4 -16.78 8.58 14.43
C LEU A 4 -17.54 7.28 14.65
N THR A 5 -18.74 7.17 14.07
CA THR A 5 -19.57 5.97 14.20
C THR A 5 -19.06 4.86 13.30
N ARG A 6 -19.47 3.61 13.55
CA ARG A 6 -19.16 2.47 12.67
C ARG A 6 -19.64 2.71 11.24
N ALA A 7 -20.83 3.31 11.07
CA ALA A 7 -21.34 3.69 9.75
C ALA A 7 -20.45 4.74 9.06
N GLY A 8 -19.94 5.73 9.79
CA GLY A 8 -18.97 6.69 9.27
C GLY A 8 -17.67 6.04 8.79
N ARG A 9 -17.13 5.08 9.56
CA ARG A 9 -15.95 4.31 9.14
C ARG A 9 -16.19 3.48 7.89
N ILE A 10 -17.35 2.83 7.79
CA ILE A 10 -17.76 2.08 6.59
C ILE A 10 -17.85 3.02 5.39
N ALA A 11 -18.40 4.23 5.54
CA ALA A 11 -18.45 5.22 4.48
C ALA A 11 -17.05 5.66 4.02
N LEU A 12 -16.09 5.84 4.93
CA LEU A 12 -14.70 6.12 4.58
C LEU A 12 -14.06 4.96 3.80
N ALA A 13 -14.26 3.71 4.25
CA ALA A 13 -13.78 2.53 3.54
C ALA A 13 -14.37 2.43 2.13
N GLN A 14 -15.67 2.71 1.98
CA GLN A 14 -16.33 2.76 0.67
C GLN A 14 -15.71 3.81 -0.24
N SER A 15 -15.46 5.02 0.27
CA SER A 15 -14.83 6.11 -0.49
C SER A 15 -13.42 5.75 -0.92
N VAL A 16 -12.59 5.19 -0.03
CA VAL A 16 -11.22 4.81 -0.37
C VAL A 16 -11.18 3.67 -1.38
N LYS A 17 -12.10 2.70 -1.28
CA LYS A 17 -12.18 1.58 -2.23
C LYS A 17 -12.53 2.01 -3.67
N GLN A 18 -13.18 3.16 -3.85
CA GLN A 18 -13.53 3.70 -5.17
C GLN A 18 -12.34 4.37 -5.86
N GLU A 19 -11.31 4.73 -5.10
CA GLU A 19 -10.09 5.34 -5.61
C GLU A 19 -9.08 4.29 -6.07
N ASP A 20 -8.16 4.72 -6.93
CA ASP A 20 -7.03 3.91 -7.34
C ASP A 20 -6.01 3.80 -6.19
N ILE A 21 -5.75 2.57 -5.73
CA ILE A 21 -4.80 2.28 -4.65
C ILE A 21 -3.51 1.72 -5.24
N TYR A 22 -2.38 2.34 -4.90
CA TYR A 22 -1.04 1.91 -5.27
C TYR A 22 -0.19 1.69 -4.01
N LEU A 23 0.74 0.73 -4.08
CA LEU A 23 1.86 0.68 -3.14
C LEU A 23 3.06 1.34 -3.82
N ALA A 24 3.60 2.39 -3.21
CA ALA A 24 4.84 3.00 -3.61
C ALA A 24 6.02 2.32 -2.88
N TRP A 25 7.13 2.14 -3.59
CA TRP A 25 8.40 1.80 -2.99
C TRP A 25 9.29 3.04 -2.92
N GLY A 26 9.93 3.25 -1.78
CA GLY A 26 10.97 4.25 -1.58
C GLY A 26 12.33 3.61 -1.37
N GLN A 27 13.38 4.31 -1.79
CA GLN A 27 14.76 3.87 -1.57
C GLN A 27 15.12 3.92 -0.09
N GLY A 28 14.53 4.85 0.66
CA GLY A 28 14.88 5.12 2.06
C GLY A 28 16.34 5.57 2.22
N ALA A 29 16.86 5.46 3.44
CA ALA A 29 18.27 5.71 3.74
C ALA A 29 19.00 4.42 4.10
N ILE A 30 20.29 4.32 3.74
CA ILE A 30 21.13 3.14 4.02
C ILE A 30 21.21 2.82 5.52
N GLU A 31 21.17 3.84 6.38
CA GLU A 31 21.25 3.69 7.84
C GLU A 31 20.11 2.83 8.43
N TRP A 32 19.00 2.71 7.72
CA TRP A 32 17.82 1.96 8.17
C TRP A 32 18.07 0.44 8.22
N ASP A 33 19.10 -0.05 7.52
CA ASP A 33 19.51 -1.46 7.58
C ASP A 33 20.01 -1.85 8.98
N ASN A 34 20.50 -0.88 9.75
CA ASN A 34 20.98 -1.08 11.13
C ASN A 34 19.94 -0.61 12.15
N GLN A 35 19.27 0.52 11.89
CA GLN A 35 18.29 1.10 12.80
C GLN A 35 17.16 1.78 12.04
N LEU A 36 15.96 1.22 12.12
CA LEU A 36 14.76 1.82 11.54
C LEU A 36 14.38 3.10 12.29
N PRO A 37 14.18 4.23 11.59
CA PRO A 37 13.61 5.40 12.21
C PRO A 37 12.11 5.18 12.45
N PRO A 38 11.53 5.82 13.46
CA PRO A 38 10.09 5.78 13.67
C PRO A 38 9.35 6.43 12.50
N GLU A 39 8.25 5.84 12.07
CA GLU A 39 7.33 6.42 11.09
C GLU A 39 6.74 7.73 11.63
N GLN A 40 6.72 8.76 10.78
CA GLN A 40 6.21 10.07 11.14
C GLN A 40 4.79 10.25 10.61
N SER A 41 3.82 10.50 11.49
CA SER A 41 2.41 10.69 11.09
C SER A 41 2.17 11.94 10.24
N ALA A 42 3.09 12.90 10.26
CA ALA A 42 3.06 14.10 9.43
C ALA A 42 3.66 13.89 8.02
N SER A 43 4.20 12.70 7.72
CA SER A 43 4.76 12.40 6.40
C SER A 43 3.69 12.44 5.32
N THR A 44 3.99 13.14 4.22
CA THR A 44 3.11 13.23 3.05
C THR A 44 3.69 12.55 1.81
N GLN A 45 4.93 12.07 1.89
CA GLN A 45 5.66 11.43 0.79
C GLN A 45 6.73 10.49 1.34
N LEU A 46 7.18 9.55 0.50
CA LEU A 46 8.31 8.66 0.80
C LEU A 46 9.65 9.35 0.48
N THR A 47 10.72 8.82 1.05
CA THR A 47 12.10 9.12 0.74
C THR A 47 12.51 8.48 -0.59
N SER A 48 12.65 9.32 -1.63
CA SER A 48 13.13 8.92 -2.97
C SER A 48 12.33 7.77 -3.56
N ILE A 49 11.15 8.08 -4.10
CA ILE A 49 10.24 7.10 -4.69
C ILE A 49 10.89 6.40 -5.89
N LEU A 50 10.77 5.08 -5.92
CA LEU A 50 11.30 4.19 -6.95
C LEU A 50 10.24 3.80 -7.97
N GLY A 51 8.98 3.69 -7.55
CA GLY A 51 7.84 3.39 -8.41
C GLY A 51 6.59 3.03 -7.62
N TYR A 52 5.49 2.82 -8.35
CA TYR A 52 4.16 2.59 -7.80
C TYR A 52 3.55 1.35 -8.43
N ARG A 53 3.12 0.38 -7.64
CA ARG A 53 2.40 -0.81 -8.10
C ARG A 53 0.93 -0.72 -7.73
N LYS A 54 0.04 -0.80 -8.72
CA LYS A 54 -1.40 -0.82 -8.50
C LYS A 54 -1.80 -2.05 -7.69
N ALA A 55 -2.77 -1.91 -6.80
CA ALA A 55 -3.33 -3.05 -6.06
C ALA A 55 -3.90 -4.10 -7.03
N THR A 56 -3.50 -5.35 -6.84
CA THR A 56 -4.06 -6.51 -7.56
C THR A 56 -5.47 -6.80 -7.08
N ARG A 57 -5.71 -6.66 -5.77
CA ARG A 57 -7.01 -6.86 -5.13
C ARG A 57 -7.22 -5.80 -4.07
N VAL A 58 -8.43 -5.26 -4.03
CA VAL A 58 -8.94 -4.44 -2.92
C VAL A 58 -10.29 -5.02 -2.54
N LEU A 59 -10.44 -5.55 -1.33
CA LEU A 59 -11.63 -6.31 -0.89
C LEU A 59 -12.06 -5.86 0.50
N TYR A 60 -13.35 -5.96 0.81
CA TYR A 60 -13.79 -5.81 2.19
C TYR A 60 -13.37 -7.03 3.00
N CYS A 61 -13.04 -6.82 4.27
CA CYS A 61 -12.76 -7.90 5.19
C CYS A 61 -13.34 -7.60 6.58
N GLU A 62 -13.48 -8.62 7.40
CA GLU A 62 -13.81 -8.45 8.81
C GLU A 62 -12.88 -9.27 9.69
N VAL A 63 -12.76 -8.86 10.96
CA VAL A 63 -11.93 -9.56 11.95
C VAL A 63 -12.49 -10.95 12.19
N ASP A 64 -11.65 -11.97 12.04
CA ASP A 64 -11.97 -13.36 12.39
C ASP A 64 -10.71 -14.00 13.00
N GLN A 65 -10.59 -13.90 14.33
CA GLN A 65 -9.39 -14.34 15.06
C GLN A 65 -9.16 -15.85 15.02
N THR A 66 -10.21 -16.63 14.72
CA THR A 66 -10.14 -18.09 14.74
C THR A 66 -9.83 -18.65 13.36
N ASN A 67 -10.58 -18.21 12.34
CA ASN A 67 -10.58 -18.80 11.00
C ASN A 67 -10.17 -17.82 9.89
N GLY A 68 -9.80 -16.58 10.23
CA GLY A 68 -9.35 -15.59 9.25
C GLY A 68 -8.08 -16.05 8.51
N GLU A 69 -8.18 -16.11 7.19
CA GLU A 69 -7.08 -16.52 6.30
C GLU A 69 -6.04 -15.40 6.11
N ILE A 70 -6.49 -14.13 6.16
CA ILE A 70 -5.60 -12.98 6.06
C ILE A 70 -4.97 -12.77 7.43
N GLN A 71 -3.64 -12.91 7.50
CA GLN A 71 -2.87 -12.70 8.74
C GLN A 71 -2.02 -11.45 8.58
N VAL A 72 -2.29 -10.44 9.41
CA VAL A 72 -1.45 -9.24 9.55
C VAL A 72 -1.04 -9.10 11.03
N PRO A 73 0.01 -8.32 11.37
CA PRO A 73 0.49 -8.21 12.75
C PRO A 73 -0.61 -7.86 13.77
N ASN A 74 -1.63 -7.11 13.34
CA ASN A 74 -2.70 -6.61 14.21
C ASN A 74 -3.94 -7.54 14.29
N GLY A 75 -3.89 -8.74 13.68
CA GLY A 75 -4.95 -9.73 13.81
C GLY A 75 -5.24 -10.52 12.54
N ARG A 76 -6.25 -11.39 12.63
CA ARG A 76 -6.72 -12.19 11.50
C ARG A 76 -8.03 -11.67 10.94
N TYR A 77 -8.15 -11.73 9.62
CA TYR A 77 -9.30 -11.24 8.88
C TYR A 77 -9.78 -12.27 7.85
N LYS A 78 -11.07 -12.21 7.52
CA LYS A 78 -11.64 -12.95 6.38
C LYS A 78 -12.25 -11.98 5.38
N ILE A 79 -12.18 -12.33 4.10
CA ILE A 79 -12.79 -11.56 3.02
C ILE A 79 -14.31 -11.69 3.10
N VAL A 80 -15.02 -10.59 2.87
CA VAL A 80 -16.48 -10.53 2.80
C VAL A 80 -16.94 -9.71 1.59
N ASP A 81 -18.19 -9.88 1.18
CA ASP A 81 -18.80 -9.23 0.01
C ASP A 81 -19.67 -8.00 0.35
N TYR A 82 -19.85 -7.69 1.63
CA TYR A 82 -20.56 -6.51 2.11
C TYR A 82 -19.59 -5.45 2.68
N PRO A 83 -19.96 -4.15 2.67
CA PRO A 83 -19.09 -3.09 3.20
C PRO A 83 -18.79 -3.25 4.69
N THR A 84 -17.51 -3.15 5.03
CA THR A 84 -16.98 -3.16 6.40
C THR A 84 -16.05 -1.95 6.59
N PRO A 85 -15.66 -1.59 7.83
CA PRO A 85 -14.68 -0.53 8.05
C PRO A 85 -13.23 -1.00 7.78
N HIS A 86 -13.03 -2.14 7.10
CA HIS A 86 -11.71 -2.69 6.81
C HIS A 86 -11.57 -3.02 5.32
N LEU A 87 -10.41 -2.67 4.75
CA LEU A 87 -10.05 -3.01 3.39
C LEU A 87 -8.78 -3.85 3.37
N TYR A 88 -8.88 -5.04 2.81
CA TYR A 88 -7.73 -5.84 2.42
C TYR A 88 -7.18 -5.35 1.07
N CYS A 89 -5.89 -5.08 1.02
CA CYS A 89 -5.17 -4.66 -0.20
C CYS A 89 -4.01 -5.62 -0.46
N GLN A 90 -3.96 -6.20 -1.67
CA GLN A 90 -2.87 -7.07 -2.12
C GLN A 90 -2.13 -6.43 -3.29
N PHE A 91 -0.80 -6.47 -3.25
CA PHE A 91 0.08 -5.95 -4.28
C PHE A 91 1.08 -7.03 -4.68
N ASN A 92 1.12 -7.38 -5.97
CA ASN A 92 2.06 -8.38 -6.47
C ASN A 92 2.99 -7.71 -7.46
N TYR A 93 4.25 -7.50 -7.07
CA TYR A 93 5.28 -6.96 -7.96
C TYR A 93 5.77 -8.03 -8.92
N ASP A 94 6.09 -7.62 -10.14
CA ASP A 94 6.67 -8.50 -11.15
C ASP A 94 8.20 -8.53 -11.06
N PHE A 95 8.83 -9.46 -11.77
CA PHE A 95 10.28 -9.66 -11.77
C PHE A 95 11.07 -8.42 -12.23
N SER A 96 10.50 -7.62 -13.13
CA SER A 96 11.13 -6.40 -13.65
C SER A 96 10.81 -5.15 -12.83
N ASP A 97 9.82 -5.21 -11.92
CA ASP A 97 9.41 -4.04 -11.15
C ASP A 97 10.50 -3.68 -10.14
N GLY A 98 11.02 -2.45 -10.27
CA GLY A 98 12.08 -1.93 -9.42
C GLY A 98 13.39 -2.71 -9.53
N LEU A 99 13.66 -3.40 -10.65
CA LEU A 99 14.84 -4.24 -10.80
C LEU A 99 16.15 -3.50 -10.47
N SER A 100 17.05 -4.17 -9.75
CA SER A 100 18.33 -3.63 -9.26
C SER A 100 18.19 -2.43 -8.31
N LYS A 101 17.00 -2.17 -7.78
CA LYS A 101 16.79 -1.19 -6.70
C LYS A 101 16.79 -1.87 -5.35
N THR A 102 17.21 -1.11 -4.34
CA THR A 102 17.03 -1.50 -2.95
C THR A 102 15.89 -0.69 -2.35
N VAL A 103 14.89 -1.39 -1.82
CA VAL A 103 13.69 -0.83 -1.21
C VAL A 103 13.85 -0.86 0.30
N ARG A 104 13.53 0.25 0.97
CA ARG A 104 13.53 0.34 2.45
C ARG A 104 12.27 1.02 3.00
N GLU A 105 11.36 1.38 2.13
CA GLU A 105 10.19 2.16 2.47
C GLU A 105 9.02 1.73 1.61
N LEU A 106 7.87 1.55 2.26
CA LEU A 106 6.61 1.25 1.61
C LEU A 106 5.62 2.36 1.93
N GLY A 107 4.81 2.75 0.95
CA GLY A 107 3.72 3.68 1.19
C GLY A 107 2.47 3.33 0.41
N LEU A 108 1.35 3.18 1.12
CA LEU A 108 0.06 2.94 0.48
C LEU A 108 -0.52 4.29 0.05
N MET A 109 -0.59 4.50 -1.26
CA MET A 109 -1.05 5.71 -1.92
C MET A 109 -2.48 5.54 -2.42
N VAL A 110 -3.35 6.49 -2.12
CA VAL A 110 -4.75 6.50 -2.59
C VAL A 110 -4.99 7.68 -3.52
N GLY A 111 -5.62 7.41 -4.67
CA GLY A 111 -5.91 8.43 -5.68
C GLY A 111 -4.71 8.78 -6.57
N THR A 112 -3.72 7.88 -6.70
CA THR A 112 -2.60 8.06 -7.62
C THR A 112 -3.09 8.09 -9.07
N LYS A 113 -2.64 9.07 -9.86
CA LYS A 113 -3.01 9.20 -11.27
C LYS A 113 -1.78 9.13 -12.18
N PRO A 114 -1.76 8.23 -13.17
CA PRO A 114 -0.72 8.23 -14.19
C PRO A 114 -0.79 9.49 -15.08
N ASN A 115 0.27 9.75 -15.83
CA ASN A 115 0.26 10.72 -16.92
C ASN A 115 -0.62 10.22 -18.07
N THR A 116 -1.16 11.14 -18.88
CA THR A 116 -2.07 10.81 -20.00
C THR A 116 -1.42 10.00 -21.12
N ASN A 117 -0.08 9.99 -21.19
CA ASN A 117 0.70 9.24 -22.17
C ASN A 117 1.07 7.81 -21.72
N VAL A 118 0.75 7.43 -20.48
CA VAL A 118 1.01 6.08 -19.98
C VAL A 118 -0.06 5.13 -20.52
N PRO A 119 0.32 3.93 -21.02
CA PRO A 119 -0.65 2.93 -21.47
C PRO A 119 -1.67 2.60 -20.38
N ASN A 120 -2.95 2.54 -20.75
CA ASN A 120 -4.01 2.17 -19.82
C ASN A 120 -3.78 0.76 -19.27
N GLY A 121 -3.99 0.60 -17.96
CA GLY A 121 -3.81 -0.68 -17.27
C GLY A 121 -2.36 -1.07 -16.99
N LYS A 122 -1.37 -0.21 -17.26
CA LYS A 122 0.02 -0.46 -16.83
C LYS A 122 0.06 -0.60 -15.29
N PRO A 123 0.43 -1.77 -14.74
CA PRO A 123 0.28 -2.03 -13.31
C PRO A 123 1.41 -1.40 -12.47
N TYR A 124 2.59 -1.19 -13.05
CA TYR A 124 3.73 -0.58 -12.40
C TYR A 124 4.12 0.73 -13.10
N LEU A 125 4.14 1.82 -12.32
CA LEU A 125 4.45 3.16 -12.79
C LEU A 125 5.81 3.61 -12.24
N LEU A 126 6.63 4.18 -13.10
CA LEU A 126 7.81 4.93 -12.70
C LEU A 126 7.40 6.29 -12.09
N PRO A 127 8.24 6.92 -11.26
CA PRO A 127 7.93 8.24 -10.71
C PRO A 127 7.64 9.29 -11.78
N SER A 128 8.35 9.22 -12.91
CA SER A 128 8.14 10.12 -14.06
C SER A 128 6.85 9.88 -14.82
N GLU A 129 6.13 8.78 -14.54
CA GLU A 129 4.88 8.39 -15.20
C GLU A 129 3.64 8.77 -14.38
N VAL A 130 3.82 9.44 -13.24
CA VAL A 130 2.74 9.83 -12.32
C VAL A 130 2.51 11.34 -12.39
N SER A 131 1.27 11.74 -12.65
CA SER A 131 0.85 13.16 -12.67
C SER A 131 0.42 13.64 -11.28
N GLN A 132 -0.17 12.76 -10.48
CA GLN A 132 -0.59 13.01 -9.11
C GLN A 132 -0.25 11.79 -8.26
N ALA A 133 0.60 11.97 -7.23
CA ALA A 133 1.02 10.85 -6.38
C ALA A 133 -0.13 10.25 -5.55
N GLY A 134 -1.17 11.05 -5.28
CA GLY A 134 -2.26 10.71 -4.36
C GLY A 134 -1.91 11.01 -2.90
N THR A 135 -2.73 10.51 -1.99
CA THR A 135 -2.56 10.67 -0.54
C THR A 135 -1.82 9.47 0.04
N LEU A 136 -0.74 9.73 0.79
CA LEU A 136 -0.04 8.71 1.57
C LEU A 136 -0.90 8.32 2.78
N MET A 137 -1.48 7.12 2.76
CA MET A 137 -2.37 6.61 3.79
C MET A 137 -1.67 5.75 4.83
N LEU A 138 -0.69 4.94 4.41
CA LEU A 138 0.14 4.12 5.30
C LEU A 138 1.60 4.31 4.90
N LEU A 139 2.48 4.32 5.90
CA LEU A 139 3.94 4.39 5.75
C LEU A 139 4.56 3.27 6.58
N GLU A 140 5.55 2.59 6.04
CA GLU A 140 6.35 1.58 6.74
C GLU A 140 7.82 1.74 6.36
N HIS A 141 8.69 1.88 7.36
CA HIS A 141 10.13 1.73 7.17
C HIS A 141 10.53 0.28 7.39
N ARG A 142 11.48 -0.22 6.60
CA ARG A 142 11.95 -1.60 6.70
C ARG A 142 13.42 -1.76 6.28
N PRO A 143 14.06 -2.86 6.70
CA PRO A 143 15.38 -3.22 6.21
C PRO A 143 15.37 -3.42 4.69
N ALA A 144 16.56 -3.31 4.07
CA ALA A 144 16.75 -3.48 2.64
C ALA A 144 16.10 -4.74 2.05
N ILE A 145 15.31 -4.52 1.00
CA ILE A 145 14.93 -5.55 0.03
C ILE A 145 15.59 -5.21 -1.29
N TYR A 146 16.53 -6.04 -1.72
CA TYR A 146 17.15 -5.91 -3.03
C TYR A 146 16.31 -6.64 -4.09
N ARG A 147 15.99 -5.93 -5.18
CA ARG A 147 15.19 -6.47 -6.29
C ARG A 147 16.08 -7.16 -7.33
N ASP A 148 15.94 -8.48 -7.37
CA ASP A 148 16.56 -9.42 -8.31
C ASP A 148 15.49 -9.90 -9.34
N GLN A 149 15.94 -10.31 -10.52
CA GLN A 149 15.15 -10.98 -11.56
C GLN A 149 14.54 -12.33 -11.13
N GLY A 150 15.04 -12.96 -10.06
CA GLY A 150 14.59 -14.28 -9.61
C GLY A 150 13.41 -14.29 -8.64
N VAL A 151 13.04 -13.14 -8.05
CA VAL A 151 12.07 -13.09 -6.94
C VAL A 151 10.96 -12.08 -7.22
N ARG A 152 9.72 -12.48 -6.92
CA ARG A 152 8.56 -11.59 -6.87
C ARG A 152 8.21 -11.30 -5.43
N GLU A 153 8.02 -10.01 -5.13
CA GLU A 153 7.56 -9.58 -3.83
C GLU A 153 6.05 -9.39 -3.85
N SER A 154 5.39 -9.90 -2.82
CA SER A 154 3.98 -9.67 -2.57
C SER A 154 3.80 -8.97 -1.23
N PHE A 155 2.91 -7.97 -1.22
CA PHE A 155 2.59 -7.19 -0.04
C PHE A 155 1.10 -7.23 0.22
N GLU A 156 0.74 -7.37 1.49
CA GLU A 156 -0.64 -7.49 1.93
C GLU A 156 -0.86 -6.58 3.14
N PHE A 157 -1.90 -5.76 3.07
CA PHE A 157 -2.27 -4.82 4.13
C PHE A 157 -3.76 -4.93 4.43
N VAL A 158 -4.11 -4.66 5.69
CA VAL A 158 -5.49 -4.36 6.08
C VAL A 158 -5.56 -2.94 6.61
N ILE A 159 -6.26 -2.07 5.87
CA ILE A 159 -6.55 -0.69 6.29
C ILE A 159 -7.81 -0.73 7.16
N SER A 160 -7.77 -0.09 8.32
CA SER A 160 -8.91 0.03 9.24
C SER A 160 -9.23 1.50 9.48
N PHE A 161 -10.48 1.88 9.30
CA PHE A 161 -10.98 3.25 9.50
C PHE A 161 -11.58 3.44 10.88
#